data_AF-A0A7K0X3J8-F1
#
_entry.id   AF-A0A7K0X3J8-F1
#
_cell.length_a   1.000
_cell.length_b   1.000
_cell.length_c   1.000
_cell.angle_alpha   90.00
_cell.angle_beta   90.00
_cell.angle_gamma   90.00
#
_symmetry.space_group_name_H-M   'P 1'
#
loop_
_entity.id
_entity.type
_entity.pdbx_description
1 polymer ?
#
loop_
_entity_poly.entity_id
_entity_poly.type
_entity_poly.pdbx_seq_one_letter_code
_entity_poly.pdbx_strand_id
1 'polypeptide(L)'
;MLLGKLVLAVLSLSLALAAPAVGAPADRDQREHAPGLHLTAPPTYAGEPAPVTVVLADAAGQPVVGASVRVERLVGEEWRELAVVVTDAAGSATLEAVLGRDPAGNVVRATWDGTAGEPGGSAEPEGSAAAPQETGPVTLPLRRRTARAELTGPDEVVDETSVRLALRWRTRAGEPVTGEVVLEERRGDRWRVVERLRTDEQGRASTRVAPREDTRYRVRTPRQPWLERDTSPVHRLDNTPPGTVVRLGGPVPRRTLPRPPRAVGEGPAPRITRIPAGVWRSMTGRTWHAGCPVGREGLRLLRINHWGYDGYRYRGELVAAASVVGQMSAALSEMYRAGLPVRAMFRADRFGWSPRLRGADDYASMAAGNTSAFNCRQVVGRPGVRSPHAWGRSLDINTWENPYRSSHGLVPNSWWASRSHPRVAWRSSSHQVVAIMRRHGLRWTYGTADSHHFDAVPRGAGRGTGPGDQGHTHGPAPVLPPECATEVCD
;
A
#
# COMPACT_ATOMS: atom_id res chain seq x y z
N MET A 1 -18.86 42.37 29.81
CA MET A 1 -17.70 42.84 29.02
C MET A 1 -17.73 42.06 27.70
N LEU A 2 -18.44 42.48 26.62
CA LEU A 2 -18.26 43.67 25.77
C LEU A 2 -16.76 43.90 25.51
N LEU A 3 -16.18 43.95 24.31
CA LEU A 3 -16.54 44.25 22.91
C LEU A 3 -15.39 43.64 22.06
N GLY A 4 -15.36 43.47 20.74
CA GLY A 4 -16.11 44.04 19.62
C GLY A 4 -15.27 43.81 18.35
N LYS A 5 -15.91 43.37 17.26
CA LYS A 5 -15.32 43.24 15.93
C LYS A 5 -15.28 44.62 15.27
N LEU A 6 -14.14 45.01 14.67
CA LEU A 6 -14.05 46.21 13.82
C LEU A 6 -14.23 45.81 12.35
N VAL A 7 -15.29 46.33 11.74
CA VAL A 7 -15.52 46.39 10.29
C VAL A 7 -15.07 47.78 9.85
N LEU A 8 -14.16 47.87 8.88
CA LEU A 8 -13.80 49.14 8.24
C LEU A 8 -14.32 49.12 6.80
N ALA A 9 -15.36 49.91 6.56
CA ALA A 9 -15.83 50.27 5.23
C ALA A 9 -15.01 51.48 4.75
N VAL A 10 -14.48 51.42 3.54
CA VAL A 10 -13.89 52.58 2.85
C VAL A 10 -14.65 52.76 1.55
N LEU A 11 -15.36 53.88 1.45
CA LEU A 11 -16.10 54.31 0.28
C LEU A 11 -15.30 55.40 -0.45
N SER A 12 -15.31 55.28 -1.78
CA SER A 12 -15.27 56.35 -2.81
C SER A 12 -14.07 57.31 -2.88
N LEU A 13 -13.46 57.42 -4.06
CA LEU A 13 -13.69 58.58 -4.95
C LEU A 13 -13.03 58.35 -6.33
N SER A 14 -13.86 58.25 -7.37
CA SER A 14 -13.45 58.26 -8.77
C SER A 14 -13.29 59.69 -9.25
N LEU A 15 -12.06 60.08 -9.61
CA LEU A 15 -11.72 61.38 -10.19
C LEU A 15 -11.35 61.19 -11.67
N ALA A 16 -12.23 61.66 -12.55
CA ALA A 16 -11.96 61.80 -13.96
C ALA A 16 -11.16 63.10 -14.19
N LEU A 17 -9.97 62.98 -14.79
CA LEU A 17 -9.24 64.10 -15.37
C LEU A 17 -9.16 63.92 -16.88
N ALA A 18 -9.51 64.98 -17.60
CA ALA A 18 -9.45 65.08 -19.05
C ALA A 18 -8.26 65.95 -19.50
N ALA A 19 -7.74 65.59 -20.69
CA ALA A 19 -6.94 66.36 -21.66
C ALA A 19 -5.41 66.53 -21.41
N PRO A 20 -4.57 66.67 -22.46
CA PRO A 20 -4.90 67.02 -23.85
C PRO A 20 -4.39 66.06 -24.95
N ALA A 21 -5.00 66.20 -26.13
CA ALA A 21 -4.51 65.67 -27.39
C ALA A 21 -3.16 66.33 -27.76
N VAL A 22 -2.14 65.50 -27.91
CA VAL A 22 -0.84 65.86 -28.49
C VAL A 22 -0.72 65.13 -29.81
N GLY A 23 -0.37 65.88 -30.85
CA GLY A 23 -0.40 65.46 -32.24
C GLY A 23 0.48 64.24 -32.55
N ALA A 24 0.05 63.52 -33.56
CA ALA A 24 0.84 62.47 -34.20
C ALA A 24 2.16 63.06 -34.73
N PRO A 25 3.31 62.42 -34.44
CA PRO A 25 4.28 62.16 -35.47
C PRO A 25 3.85 60.86 -36.18
N ALA A 26 3.68 60.94 -37.50
CA ALA A 26 3.75 59.77 -38.35
C ALA A 26 5.20 59.27 -38.31
N ASP A 27 5.53 58.50 -37.27
CA ASP A 27 6.79 57.77 -37.23
C ASP A 27 6.53 56.41 -37.85
N ARG A 28 7.10 56.20 -39.03
CA ARG A 28 7.12 54.90 -39.70
C ARG A 28 7.89 53.97 -38.78
N ASP A 29 7.16 53.13 -38.05
CA ASP A 29 7.68 51.95 -37.35
C ASP A 29 8.18 50.96 -38.43
N GLN A 30 9.28 51.30 -39.11
CA GLN A 30 10.04 50.37 -39.95
C GLN A 30 10.71 49.40 -38.99
N ARG A 31 9.95 48.39 -38.54
CA ARG A 31 10.53 47.22 -37.91
C ARG A 31 11.38 46.54 -38.96
N GLU A 32 12.69 46.73 -38.87
CA GLU A 32 13.63 45.87 -39.59
C GLU A 32 13.34 44.43 -39.14
N HIS A 33 12.85 43.63 -40.09
CA HIS A 33 12.65 42.21 -39.86
C HIS A 33 13.96 41.48 -40.11
N ALA A 34 14.17 40.36 -39.42
CA ALA A 34 15.28 39.48 -39.77
C ALA A 34 15.17 39.12 -41.26
N PRO A 35 16.25 39.27 -42.06
CA PRO A 35 16.23 38.89 -43.46
C PRO A 35 15.68 37.48 -43.66
N GLY A 36 14.93 37.30 -44.74
CA GLY A 36 14.40 36.01 -45.15
C GLY A 36 12.93 35.76 -44.76
N LEU A 37 12.50 34.52 -45.02
CA LEU A 37 11.16 34.01 -44.73
C LEU A 37 11.12 33.36 -43.34
N HIS A 38 10.17 33.78 -42.52
CA HIS A 38 9.99 33.30 -41.14
C HIS A 38 8.54 32.94 -40.86
N LEU A 39 8.36 31.90 -40.05
CA LEU A 39 7.07 31.47 -39.52
C LEU A 39 7.07 31.52 -38.00
N THR A 40 6.05 32.16 -37.42
CA THR A 40 5.87 32.20 -35.97
C THR A 40 4.39 32.03 -35.60
N ALA A 41 4.13 31.51 -34.41
CA ALA A 41 2.78 31.46 -33.84
C ALA A 41 2.88 31.50 -32.30
N PRO A 42 1.94 32.16 -31.61
CA PRO A 42 1.88 32.10 -30.16
C PRO A 42 1.43 30.69 -29.70
N PRO A 43 1.74 30.28 -28.45
CA PRO A 43 1.22 29.04 -27.91
C PRO A 43 -0.32 29.02 -27.84
N THR A 44 -0.94 28.07 -28.54
CA THR A 44 -2.41 27.96 -28.66
C THR A 44 -2.91 26.62 -28.13
N TYR A 45 -4.12 26.59 -27.59
CA TYR A 45 -4.72 25.34 -27.11
C TYR A 45 -5.05 24.40 -28.28
N ALA A 46 -4.82 23.11 -28.10
CA ALA A 46 -5.29 22.12 -29.08
C ALA A 46 -6.81 22.26 -29.31
N GLY A 47 -7.22 22.16 -30.57
CA GLY A 47 -8.60 22.37 -31.03
C GLY A 47 -8.97 23.82 -31.33
N GLU A 48 -8.16 24.80 -30.90
CA GLU A 48 -8.38 26.22 -31.20
C GLU A 48 -7.57 26.65 -32.44
N PRO A 49 -8.06 27.64 -33.21
CA PRO A 49 -7.31 28.23 -34.31
C PRO A 49 -6.12 29.04 -33.76
N ALA A 50 -4.92 28.76 -34.27
CA ALA A 50 -3.69 29.47 -33.95
C ALA A 50 -3.34 30.47 -35.06
N PRO A 51 -3.11 31.75 -34.74
CA PRO A 51 -2.66 32.72 -35.72
C PRO A 51 -1.19 32.43 -36.06
N VAL A 52 -0.94 31.97 -37.28
CA VAL A 52 0.40 31.75 -37.82
C VAL A 52 0.79 32.97 -38.64
N THR A 53 1.82 33.66 -38.20
CA THR A 53 2.37 34.84 -38.86
C THR A 53 3.54 34.43 -39.75
N VAL A 54 3.39 34.73 -41.03
CA VAL A 54 4.43 34.70 -42.06
C VAL A 54 5.04 36.08 -42.13
N VAL A 55 6.37 36.18 -42.06
CA VAL A 55 7.10 37.42 -42.31
C VAL A 55 8.12 37.15 -43.42
N LEU A 56 8.13 38.00 -44.43
CA LEU A 56 9.10 37.95 -45.52
C LEU A 56 9.81 39.30 -45.65
N ALA A 57 11.13 39.27 -45.48
CA ALA A 57 12.00 40.40 -45.71
C ALA A 57 13.14 40.05 -46.67
N ASP A 58 13.61 41.04 -47.42
CA ASP A 58 14.75 40.89 -48.32
C ASP A 58 16.09 40.80 -47.56
N ALA A 59 17.19 40.73 -48.30
CA ALA A 59 18.54 40.63 -47.72
C ALA A 59 18.94 41.85 -46.86
N ALA A 60 18.30 43.01 -47.09
CA ALA A 60 18.50 44.23 -46.32
C ALA A 60 17.51 44.36 -45.13
N GLY A 61 16.68 43.34 -44.90
CA GLY A 61 15.67 43.35 -43.83
C GLY A 61 14.43 44.19 -44.15
N GLN A 62 14.26 44.61 -45.41
CA GLN A 62 13.09 45.38 -45.85
C GLN A 62 11.92 44.46 -46.18
N PRO A 63 10.67 44.85 -45.87
CA PRO A 63 9.49 44.03 -46.10
C PRO A 63 9.22 43.80 -47.58
N VAL A 64 9.00 42.54 -47.98
CA VAL A 64 8.57 42.20 -49.35
C VAL A 64 7.05 42.23 -49.41
N VAL A 65 6.48 43.24 -50.08
CA VAL A 65 5.03 43.49 -50.15
C VAL A 65 4.42 42.74 -51.34
N GLY A 66 3.21 42.17 -51.17
CA GLY A 66 2.46 41.52 -52.25
C GLY A 66 2.99 40.14 -52.65
N ALA A 67 3.91 39.55 -51.89
CA ALA A 67 4.47 38.23 -52.17
C ALA A 67 3.45 37.14 -51.86
N SER A 68 3.25 36.21 -52.79
CA SER A 68 2.44 35.00 -52.58
C SER A 68 3.28 33.92 -51.92
N VAL A 69 3.01 33.64 -50.64
CA VAL A 69 3.72 32.64 -49.84
C VAL A 69 2.81 31.44 -49.63
N ARG A 70 3.28 30.26 -50.03
CA ARG A 70 2.59 28.98 -49.79
C ARG A 70 2.95 28.47 -48.39
N VAL A 71 1.95 28.16 -47.58
CA VAL A 71 2.12 27.54 -46.27
C VAL A 71 1.57 26.12 -46.31
N GLU A 72 2.36 25.15 -45.87
CA GLU A 72 2.04 23.72 -45.91
C GLU A 72 2.15 23.11 -44.52
N ARG A 73 1.36 22.05 -44.25
CA ARG A 73 1.41 21.24 -43.03
C ARG A 73 1.90 19.84 -43.36
N LEU A 74 2.75 19.29 -42.49
CA LEU A 74 3.18 17.91 -42.57
C LEU A 74 2.05 16.97 -42.14
N VAL A 75 1.65 16.05 -43.02
CA VAL A 75 0.63 15.03 -42.78
C VAL A 75 1.23 13.66 -43.13
N GLY A 76 1.60 12.90 -42.11
CA GLY A 76 2.41 11.69 -42.31
C GLY A 76 3.82 12.10 -42.73
N GLU A 77 4.20 11.77 -43.97
CA GLU A 77 5.48 12.15 -44.58
C GLU A 77 5.31 13.17 -45.72
N GLU A 78 4.07 13.62 -45.98
CA GLU A 78 3.74 14.51 -47.09
C GLU A 78 3.43 15.93 -46.60
N TRP A 79 3.92 16.93 -47.33
CA TRP A 79 3.50 18.32 -47.15
C TRP A 79 2.18 18.56 -47.90
N ARG A 80 1.18 19.07 -47.18
CA ARG A 80 -0.11 19.43 -47.74
C ARG A 80 -0.34 20.92 -47.60
N GLU A 81 -0.77 21.55 -48.68
CA GLU A 81 -1.09 22.97 -48.68
C GLU A 81 -2.16 23.28 -47.62
N LEU A 82 -1.81 24.23 -46.75
CA LEU A 82 -2.70 24.76 -45.72
C LEU A 82 -3.38 26.05 -46.22
N ALA A 83 -2.59 26.94 -46.83
CA ALA A 83 -3.07 28.15 -47.49
C ALA A 83 -1.97 28.75 -48.39
N VAL A 84 -2.37 29.62 -49.31
CA VAL A 84 -1.48 30.62 -49.94
C VAL A 84 -1.87 31.98 -49.40
N VAL A 85 -0.92 32.70 -48.81
CA VAL A 85 -1.14 34.03 -48.22
C VAL A 85 -0.36 35.10 -48.98
N VAL A 86 -0.85 36.33 -48.95
CA VAL A 86 -0.20 37.48 -49.61
C VAL A 86 0.30 38.44 -48.55
N THR A 87 1.58 38.83 -48.62
CA THR A 87 2.18 39.76 -47.66
C THR A 87 1.63 41.18 -47.81
N ASP A 88 1.37 41.82 -46.67
CA ASP A 88 0.90 43.20 -46.57
C ASP A 88 2.05 44.22 -46.69
N ALA A 89 1.74 45.50 -46.44
CA ALA A 89 2.72 46.60 -46.50
C ALA A 89 3.88 46.46 -45.48
N ALA A 90 3.72 45.63 -44.45
CA ALA A 90 4.76 45.32 -43.48
C ALA A 90 5.52 44.02 -43.83
N GLY A 91 5.28 43.42 -45.00
CA GLY A 91 5.89 42.16 -45.40
C GLY A 91 5.35 40.97 -44.62
N SER A 92 4.16 41.11 -44.02
CA SER A 92 3.57 40.14 -43.10
C SER A 92 2.27 39.57 -43.66
N ALA A 93 1.96 38.32 -43.33
CA ALA A 93 0.64 37.73 -43.56
C ALA A 93 0.27 36.81 -42.41
N THR A 94 -1.02 36.67 -42.12
CA THR A 94 -1.50 35.76 -41.06
C THR A 94 -2.52 34.78 -41.63
N LEU A 95 -2.43 33.52 -41.19
CA LEU A 95 -3.45 32.50 -41.40
C LEU A 95 -3.81 31.81 -40.09
N GLU A 96 -4.97 31.16 -40.05
CA GLU A 96 -5.40 30.37 -38.89
C GLU A 96 -5.10 28.89 -39.11
N ALA A 97 -4.43 28.26 -38.15
CA ALA A 97 -4.09 26.85 -38.18
C ALA A 97 -4.62 26.16 -36.91
N VAL A 98 -5.58 25.23 -37.05
CA VAL A 98 -6.08 24.46 -35.90
C VAL A 98 -5.00 23.47 -35.43
N LEU A 99 -4.70 23.47 -34.12
CA LEU A 99 -3.68 22.59 -33.55
C LEU A 99 -4.25 21.27 -33.04
N GLY A 100 -3.61 20.15 -33.39
CA GLY A 100 -3.87 18.83 -32.82
C GLY A 100 -3.22 18.65 -31.44
N ARG A 101 -3.64 17.62 -30.70
CA ARG A 101 -3.04 17.27 -29.39
C ARG A 101 -1.64 16.66 -29.50
N ASP A 102 -1.31 16.09 -30.66
CA ASP A 102 0.00 15.54 -30.98
C ASP A 102 0.87 16.61 -31.66
N PRO A 103 2.01 17.02 -31.07
CA PRO A 103 2.94 17.96 -31.69
C PRO A 103 3.41 17.56 -33.09
N ALA A 104 3.53 16.26 -33.39
CA ALA A 104 3.99 15.79 -34.70
C ALA A 104 3.03 16.21 -35.84
N GLY A 105 1.73 16.39 -35.54
CA GLY A 105 0.74 16.88 -36.50
C GLY A 105 0.67 18.40 -36.60
N ASN A 106 1.47 19.14 -35.82
CA ASN A 106 1.46 20.61 -35.75
C ASN A 106 2.68 21.23 -36.44
N VAL A 107 3.27 20.53 -37.42
CA VAL A 107 4.46 20.97 -38.13
C VAL A 107 4.06 21.65 -39.44
N VAL A 108 4.54 22.87 -39.67
CA VAL A 108 4.28 23.67 -40.87
C VAL A 108 5.58 24.15 -41.51
N ARG A 109 5.53 24.51 -42.79
CA ARG A 109 6.58 25.26 -43.49
C ARG A 109 5.98 26.31 -44.41
N ALA A 110 6.76 27.32 -44.78
CA ALA A 110 6.40 28.31 -45.78
C ALA A 110 7.43 28.30 -46.91
N THR A 111 6.95 28.46 -48.13
CA THR A 111 7.76 28.53 -49.35
C THR A 111 7.33 29.73 -50.17
N TRP A 112 8.29 30.48 -50.67
CA TRP A 112 8.12 31.59 -51.59
C TRP A 112 9.03 31.39 -52.80
N ASP A 113 8.47 31.48 -54.00
CA ASP A 113 9.17 31.15 -55.25
C ASP A 113 10.11 32.27 -55.75
N GLY A 114 10.21 33.39 -55.02
CA GLY A 114 11.00 34.55 -55.42
C GLY A 114 10.27 35.46 -56.42
N THR A 115 10.98 36.44 -56.97
CA THR A 115 10.49 37.26 -58.09
C THR A 115 11.23 36.91 -59.37
N ALA A 116 10.50 36.60 -60.43
CA ALA A 116 11.10 36.44 -61.75
C ALA A 116 11.60 37.81 -62.23
N GLY A 117 12.89 37.92 -62.57
CA GLY A 117 13.38 39.08 -63.31
C GLY A 117 12.76 39.09 -64.71
N GLU A 118 12.28 40.24 -65.17
CA GLU A 118 11.76 40.35 -66.54
C GLU A 118 12.84 39.95 -67.56
N PRO A 119 12.53 39.06 -68.52
CA PRO A 119 13.46 38.75 -69.59
C PRO A 119 13.45 39.88 -70.63
N GLY A 120 14.32 40.88 -70.43
CA GLY A 120 14.87 41.73 -71.49
C GLY A 120 14.15 43.05 -71.77
N GLY A 121 14.82 44.15 -71.40
CA GLY A 121 14.57 45.50 -71.90
C GLY A 121 15.70 46.42 -71.43
N SER A 122 16.45 46.98 -72.36
CA SER A 122 17.64 47.79 -72.10
C SER A 122 17.39 48.98 -71.16
N ALA A 123 18.26 49.10 -70.17
CA ALA A 123 18.62 50.32 -69.44
C ALA A 123 17.58 50.91 -68.46
N GLU A 124 17.36 50.25 -67.32
CA GLU A 124 17.05 50.88 -66.02
C GLU A 124 17.64 49.99 -64.89
N PRO A 125 17.94 50.52 -63.68
CA PRO A 125 18.85 49.88 -62.73
C PRO A 125 18.24 48.64 -62.06
N GLU A 126 19.12 47.67 -61.83
CA GLU A 126 18.93 46.33 -61.29
C GLU A 126 17.92 46.23 -60.13
N GLY A 127 16.67 45.85 -60.45
CA GLY A 127 15.83 45.12 -59.52
C GLY A 127 16.31 43.66 -59.49
N SER A 128 17.31 43.36 -58.65
CA SER A 128 17.81 41.99 -58.45
C SER A 128 16.62 41.04 -58.24
N ALA A 129 16.44 40.06 -59.14
CA ALA A 129 15.49 38.97 -58.95
C ALA A 129 15.70 38.35 -57.57
N ALA A 130 14.67 38.36 -56.74
CA ALA A 130 14.78 37.80 -55.40
C ALA A 130 14.73 36.27 -55.50
N ALA A 131 15.70 35.59 -54.91
CA ALA A 131 15.79 34.13 -54.96
C ALA A 131 14.63 33.48 -54.17
N PRO A 132 14.20 32.25 -54.57
CA PRO A 132 13.25 31.46 -53.80
C PRO A 132 13.73 31.24 -52.36
N GLN A 133 12.79 31.20 -51.41
CA GLN A 133 13.05 30.96 -50.00
C GLN A 133 12.09 29.94 -49.42
N GLU A 134 12.59 29.08 -48.53
CA GLU A 134 11.80 28.10 -47.78
C GLU A 134 12.22 28.12 -46.32
N THR A 135 11.24 28.07 -45.42
CA THR A 135 11.50 27.82 -44.00
C THR A 135 11.79 26.34 -43.77
N GLY A 136 12.70 26.02 -42.86
CA GLY A 136 12.71 24.66 -42.29
C GLY A 136 11.38 24.32 -41.59
N PRO A 137 11.15 23.04 -41.23
CA PRO A 137 9.93 22.64 -40.52
C PRO A 137 9.79 23.36 -39.17
N VAL A 138 8.66 24.02 -38.95
CA VAL A 138 8.33 24.74 -37.72
C VAL A 138 7.19 24.02 -36.98
N THR A 139 7.44 23.57 -35.75
CA THR A 139 6.38 22.99 -34.90
C THR A 139 5.63 24.10 -34.18
N LEU A 140 4.34 24.26 -34.49
CA LEU A 140 3.48 25.25 -33.85
C LEU A 140 3.31 24.92 -32.35
N PRO A 141 3.59 25.86 -31.43
CA PRO A 141 3.64 25.58 -30.00
C PRO A 141 2.25 25.36 -29.41
N LEU A 142 2.13 24.32 -28.57
CA LEU A 142 0.90 24.05 -27.82
C LEU A 142 0.90 24.74 -26.46
N ARG A 143 -0.22 25.39 -26.14
CA ARG A 143 -0.55 25.81 -24.77
C ARG A 143 -1.20 24.66 -24.02
N ARG A 144 -0.69 24.37 -22.82
CA ARG A 144 -1.22 23.29 -21.97
C ARG A 144 -2.48 23.71 -21.21
N ARG A 145 -3.51 22.88 -21.26
CA ARG A 145 -4.69 22.99 -20.37
C ARG A 145 -4.35 22.45 -18.99
N THR A 146 -5.00 22.95 -17.95
CA THR A 146 -4.91 22.38 -16.61
C THR A 146 -5.83 21.15 -16.49
N ALA A 147 -5.36 20.13 -15.81
CA ALA A 147 -6.11 18.90 -15.58
C ALA A 147 -6.73 18.83 -14.18
N ARG A 148 -7.65 17.89 -14.01
CA ARG A 148 -8.21 17.47 -12.74
C ARG A 148 -8.35 15.94 -12.73
N ALA A 149 -7.65 15.30 -11.80
CA ALA A 149 -7.74 13.90 -11.49
C ALA A 149 -8.54 13.71 -10.19
N GLU A 150 -9.47 12.76 -10.21
CA GLU A 150 -10.30 12.40 -9.06
C GLU A 150 -10.21 10.91 -8.81
N LEU A 151 -9.99 10.53 -7.56
CA LEU A 151 -10.08 9.15 -7.10
C LEU A 151 -11.25 9.06 -6.14
N THR A 152 -12.14 8.11 -6.37
CA THR A 152 -13.36 7.91 -5.58
C THR A 152 -13.56 6.43 -5.28
N GLY A 153 -14.24 6.12 -4.19
CA GLY A 153 -14.53 4.76 -3.77
C GLY A 153 -15.10 4.75 -2.36
N PRO A 154 -15.37 3.56 -1.80
CA PRO A 154 -15.69 3.42 -0.38
C PRO A 154 -14.54 3.94 0.49
N ASP A 155 -14.87 4.45 1.67
CA ASP A 155 -13.90 4.88 2.69
C ASP A 155 -13.49 3.74 3.63
N GLU A 156 -14.19 2.60 3.57
CA GLU A 156 -13.92 1.41 4.38
C GLU A 156 -13.85 0.14 3.53
N VAL A 157 -13.03 -0.81 3.95
CA VAL A 157 -12.95 -2.17 3.40
C VAL A 157 -12.77 -3.19 4.52
N VAL A 158 -13.59 -4.23 4.51
CA VAL A 158 -13.42 -5.38 5.40
C VAL A 158 -12.14 -6.13 4.99
N ASP A 159 -11.25 -6.41 5.94
CA ASP A 159 -9.99 -7.11 5.67
C ASP A 159 -10.21 -8.40 4.87
N GLU A 160 -9.27 -8.69 3.97
CA GLU A 160 -9.32 -9.84 3.07
C GLU A 160 -10.46 -9.81 2.03
N THR A 161 -11.19 -8.70 1.94
CA THR A 161 -12.07 -8.40 0.80
C THR A 161 -11.43 -7.35 -0.11
N SER A 162 -12.14 -6.94 -1.17
CA SER A 162 -11.66 -5.89 -2.07
C SER A 162 -12.76 -4.87 -2.35
N VAL A 163 -12.37 -3.62 -2.51
CA VAL A 163 -13.24 -2.52 -2.95
C VAL A 163 -12.78 -2.01 -4.31
N ARG A 164 -13.71 -1.45 -5.08
CA ARG A 164 -13.41 -0.80 -6.36
C ARG A 164 -13.10 0.67 -6.11
N LEU A 165 -11.96 1.13 -6.61
CA LEU A 165 -11.64 2.55 -6.75
C LEU A 165 -11.91 2.97 -8.19
N ALA A 166 -12.59 4.11 -8.36
CA ALA A 166 -12.90 4.71 -9.64
C ALA A 166 -12.13 6.02 -9.80
N LEU A 167 -11.46 6.15 -10.95
CA LEU A 167 -10.70 7.32 -11.37
C LEU A 167 -11.48 8.09 -12.43
N ARG A 168 -11.41 9.42 -12.37
CA ARG A 168 -11.79 10.32 -13.47
C ARG A 168 -10.65 11.29 -13.76
N TRP A 169 -10.31 11.48 -15.03
CA TRP A 169 -9.31 12.46 -15.49
C TRP A 169 -9.92 13.35 -16.57
N ARG A 170 -9.99 14.64 -16.27
CA ARG A 170 -10.59 15.67 -17.13
C ARG A 170 -9.73 16.92 -17.21
N THR A 171 -9.95 17.76 -18.21
CA THR A 171 -9.50 19.16 -18.16
C THR A 171 -10.30 19.92 -17.10
N ARG A 172 -9.83 21.09 -16.65
CA ARG A 172 -10.63 21.98 -15.79
C ARG A 172 -11.95 22.43 -16.43
N ALA A 173 -12.03 22.43 -17.76
CA ALA A 173 -13.25 22.70 -18.52
C ALA A 173 -14.21 21.49 -18.62
N GLY A 174 -13.82 20.31 -18.12
CA GLY A 174 -14.67 19.13 -18.04
C GLY A 174 -14.49 18.10 -19.17
N GLU A 175 -13.65 18.40 -20.17
CA GLU A 175 -13.34 17.47 -21.26
C GLU A 175 -12.63 16.21 -20.75
N PRO A 176 -13.00 15.01 -21.20
CA PRO A 176 -12.34 13.78 -20.81
C PRO A 176 -10.91 13.68 -21.37
N VAL A 177 -10.02 13.07 -20.58
CA VAL A 177 -8.62 12.82 -20.96
C VAL A 177 -8.35 11.32 -20.96
N THR A 178 -7.98 10.80 -22.13
CA THR A 178 -7.48 9.44 -22.32
C THR A 178 -5.97 9.41 -22.15
N GLY A 179 -5.44 8.42 -21.43
CA GLY A 179 -4.01 8.24 -21.27
C GLY A 179 -3.64 7.39 -20.07
N GLU A 180 -2.35 7.15 -19.88
CA GLU A 180 -1.85 6.45 -18.70
C GLU A 180 -1.90 7.35 -17.46
N VAL A 181 -2.27 6.75 -16.34
CA VAL A 181 -2.28 7.36 -15.00
C VAL A 181 -1.68 6.39 -13.99
N VAL A 182 -1.14 6.89 -12.89
CA VAL A 182 -0.45 6.09 -11.88
C VAL A 182 -1.23 6.14 -10.57
N LEU A 183 -1.73 4.98 -10.13
CA LEU A 183 -2.26 4.82 -8.78
C LEU A 183 -1.09 4.61 -7.81
N GLU A 184 -1.03 5.44 -6.78
CA GLU A 184 -0.06 5.32 -5.70
C GLU A 184 -0.77 5.04 -4.37
N GLU A 185 -0.13 4.24 -3.52
CA GLU A 185 -0.51 4.04 -2.12
C GLU A 185 0.56 4.59 -1.18
N ARG A 186 0.15 5.06 -0.01
CA ARG A 186 1.07 5.53 1.02
C ARG A 186 1.46 4.38 1.95
N ARG A 187 2.76 4.06 2.00
CA ARG A 187 3.36 3.15 2.99
C ARG A 187 4.31 3.91 3.90
N GLY A 188 3.93 4.11 5.16
CA GLY A 188 4.62 5.04 6.06
C GLY A 188 4.59 6.47 5.50
N ASP A 189 5.77 7.06 5.27
CA ASP A 189 5.90 8.41 4.72
C ASP A 189 6.19 8.48 3.22
N ARG A 190 6.19 7.33 2.53
CA ARG A 190 6.49 7.26 1.10
C ARG A 190 5.28 6.80 0.29
N TRP A 191 5.07 7.44 -0.85
CA TRP A 191 4.14 6.98 -1.88
C TRP A 191 4.83 5.92 -2.74
N ARG A 192 4.12 4.83 -3.03
CA ARG A 192 4.58 3.74 -3.90
C ARG A 192 3.56 3.51 -5.00
N VAL A 193 4.05 3.20 -6.20
CA VAL A 193 3.20 2.82 -7.32
C VAL A 193 2.54 1.49 -7.00
N VAL A 194 1.21 1.46 -7.09
CA VAL A 194 0.38 0.26 -6.99
C VAL A 194 0.18 -0.31 -8.38
N GLU A 195 -0.27 0.54 -9.30
CA GLU A 195 -0.72 0.13 -10.63
C GLU A 195 -0.65 1.32 -11.60
N ARG A 196 -0.41 1.01 -12.87
CA ARG A 196 -0.57 1.96 -13.99
C ARG A 196 -1.87 1.61 -14.70
N LEU A 197 -2.78 2.57 -14.77
CA LEU A 197 -4.09 2.41 -15.39
C LEU A 197 -4.14 3.24 -16.67
N ARG A 198 -5.04 2.91 -17.58
CA ARG A 198 -5.35 3.74 -18.75
C ARG A 198 -6.79 4.21 -18.67
N THR A 199 -7.02 5.51 -18.81
CA THR A 199 -8.38 6.04 -18.89
C THR A 199 -8.99 5.79 -20.26
N ASP A 200 -10.29 5.53 -20.31
CA ASP A 200 -11.09 5.38 -21.53
C ASP A 200 -11.38 6.73 -22.21
N GLU A 201 -12.22 6.71 -23.25
CA GLU A 201 -12.66 7.90 -24.00
C GLU A 201 -13.48 8.87 -23.15
N GLN A 202 -14.10 8.39 -22.06
CA GLN A 202 -14.84 9.21 -21.10
C GLN A 202 -13.95 9.70 -19.95
N GLY A 203 -12.64 9.43 -20.04
CA GLY A 203 -11.63 9.82 -19.06
C GLY A 203 -11.75 9.02 -17.76
N ARG A 204 -12.23 7.77 -17.81
CA ARG A 204 -12.48 6.94 -16.62
C ARG A 204 -11.56 5.73 -16.60
N ALA A 205 -11.16 5.32 -15.40
CA ALA A 205 -10.55 4.01 -15.16
C ALA A 205 -11.05 3.46 -13.82
N SER A 206 -10.89 2.17 -13.56
CA SER A 206 -11.16 1.61 -12.24
C SER A 206 -10.24 0.44 -11.95
N THR A 207 -9.97 0.22 -10.66
CA THR A 207 -9.22 -0.95 -10.18
C THR A 207 -9.81 -1.46 -8.88
N ARG A 208 -9.41 -2.66 -8.46
CA ARG A 208 -9.76 -3.21 -7.15
C ARG A 208 -8.53 -3.20 -6.25
N VAL A 209 -8.72 -2.76 -5.01
CA VAL A 209 -7.70 -2.79 -3.96
C VAL A 209 -8.16 -3.63 -2.79
N ALA A 210 -7.21 -4.32 -2.16
CA ALA A 210 -7.44 -5.19 -0.99
C ALA A 210 -6.35 -4.95 0.07
N PRO A 211 -6.29 -3.74 0.66
CA PRO A 211 -5.28 -3.43 1.67
C PRO A 211 -5.49 -4.28 2.94
N ARG A 212 -4.40 -4.56 3.65
CA ARG A 212 -4.39 -5.33 4.91
C ARG A 212 -4.24 -4.45 6.16
N GLU A 213 -4.24 -3.15 5.95
CA GLU A 213 -4.07 -2.07 6.92
C GLU A 213 -4.68 -0.77 6.36
N ASP A 214 -4.99 0.19 7.23
CA ASP A 214 -5.49 1.50 6.80
C ASP A 214 -4.53 2.13 5.79
N THR A 215 -5.05 2.45 4.62
CA THR A 215 -4.24 2.86 3.48
C THR A 215 -4.74 4.18 2.91
N ARG A 216 -3.84 4.93 2.29
CA ARG A 216 -4.16 6.16 1.58
C ARG A 216 -3.76 6.00 0.12
N TYR A 217 -4.65 6.34 -0.79
CA TYR A 217 -4.44 6.27 -2.23
C TYR A 217 -4.48 7.65 -2.86
N ARG A 218 -3.78 7.83 -3.97
CA ARG A 218 -3.94 8.97 -4.86
C ARG A 218 -3.61 8.56 -6.29
N VAL A 219 -4.11 9.31 -7.26
CA VAL A 219 -3.71 9.16 -8.65
C VAL A 219 -2.84 10.32 -9.08
N ARG A 220 -1.80 10.01 -9.85
CA ARG A 220 -0.97 11.00 -10.54
C ARG A 220 -1.15 10.85 -12.04
N THR A 221 -1.23 11.97 -12.72
CA THR A 221 -1.30 12.00 -14.18
C THR A 221 -0.02 12.60 -14.76
N PRO A 222 0.47 12.09 -15.89
CA PRO A 222 1.66 12.63 -16.53
C PRO A 222 1.35 13.98 -17.17
N ARG A 223 2.40 14.78 -17.37
CA ARG A 223 2.33 15.95 -18.25
C ARG A 223 2.26 15.46 -19.70
N GLN A 224 1.34 15.99 -20.49
CA GLN A 224 1.27 15.78 -21.94
C GLN A 224 1.67 17.08 -22.67
N PRO A 225 1.93 17.04 -23.99
CA PRO A 225 2.21 18.26 -24.75
C PRO A 225 1.12 19.34 -24.65
N TRP A 226 -0.15 18.93 -24.56
CA TRP A 226 -1.33 19.80 -24.51
C TRP A 226 -1.99 19.89 -23.11
N LEU A 227 -1.47 19.18 -22.10
CA LEU A 227 -2.10 19.05 -20.78
C LEU A 227 -1.07 19.05 -19.64
N GLU A 228 -1.32 19.82 -18.60
CA GLU A 228 -0.50 19.79 -17.38
C GLU A 228 -0.73 18.52 -16.55
N ARG A 229 0.32 18.12 -15.82
CA ARG A 229 0.22 17.06 -14.81
C ARG A 229 -0.72 17.45 -13.68
N ASP A 230 -1.35 16.47 -13.06
CA ASP A 230 -2.14 16.66 -11.85
C ASP A 230 -1.93 15.52 -10.84
N THR A 231 -2.34 15.76 -9.60
CA THR A 231 -2.38 14.75 -8.54
C THR A 231 -3.72 14.87 -7.82
N SER A 232 -4.47 13.77 -7.75
CA SER A 232 -5.76 13.76 -7.10
C SER A 232 -5.63 14.10 -5.60
N PRO A 233 -6.72 14.56 -4.96
CA PRO A 233 -6.84 14.47 -3.51
C PRO A 233 -6.57 13.04 -3.01
N VAL A 234 -6.15 12.94 -1.76
CA VAL A 234 -5.88 11.65 -1.11
C VAL A 234 -7.19 10.98 -0.74
N HIS A 235 -7.43 9.79 -1.28
CA HIS A 235 -8.51 8.89 -0.87
C HIS A 235 -8.06 8.08 0.34
N ARG A 236 -8.80 8.13 1.45
CA ARG A 236 -8.51 7.31 2.65
C ARG A 236 -9.35 6.04 2.56
N LEU A 237 -8.75 4.92 2.91
CA LEU A 237 -9.43 3.63 2.95
C LEU A 237 -9.07 2.92 4.25
N ASP A 238 -10.02 2.92 5.18
CA ASP A 238 -9.88 2.30 6.49
C ASP A 238 -10.12 0.80 6.36
N ASN A 239 -9.20 0.00 6.89
CA ASN A 239 -9.31 -1.44 6.93
C ASN A 239 -10.07 -1.81 8.21
N THR A 240 -11.13 -2.61 8.09
CA THR A 240 -11.95 -3.03 9.22
C THR A 240 -11.87 -4.54 9.44
N PRO A 241 -11.91 -5.02 10.69
CA PRO A 241 -11.79 -6.44 10.96
C PRO A 241 -13.01 -7.24 10.46
N PRO A 242 -12.82 -8.44 9.89
CA PRO A 242 -13.92 -9.31 9.47
C PRO A 242 -14.56 -10.07 10.63
N GLY A 243 -13.86 -10.19 11.76
CA GLY A 243 -14.30 -10.91 12.94
C GLY A 243 -14.80 -10.01 14.07
N THR A 244 -15.41 -10.63 15.07
CA THR A 244 -15.94 -9.92 16.25
C THR A 244 -14.82 -9.46 17.18
N VAL A 245 -14.71 -8.14 17.36
CA VAL A 245 -13.82 -7.49 18.33
C VAL A 245 -14.21 -7.88 19.75
N VAL A 246 -13.23 -8.34 20.53
CA VAL A 246 -13.35 -8.63 21.96
C VAL A 246 -13.04 -7.36 22.75
N ARG A 247 -14.04 -6.84 23.46
CA ARG A 247 -13.87 -5.73 24.40
C ARG A 247 -13.96 -6.27 25.82
N LEU A 248 -12.87 -6.13 26.58
CA LEU A 248 -12.80 -6.57 27.97
C LEU A 248 -12.73 -5.33 28.87
N GLY A 249 -13.58 -5.25 29.88
CA GLY A 249 -13.32 -4.36 31.02
C GLY A 249 -12.27 -5.04 31.90
N GLY A 250 -11.21 -4.35 32.32
CA GLY A 250 -10.16 -4.94 33.16
C GLY A 250 -8.75 -4.49 32.78
N PRO A 251 -7.73 -4.98 33.50
CA PRO A 251 -6.35 -4.60 33.24
C PRO A 251 -5.87 -5.18 31.90
N VAL A 252 -5.09 -4.39 31.18
CA VAL A 252 -4.43 -4.82 29.93
C VAL A 252 -3.11 -5.55 30.24
N PRO A 253 -2.61 -6.40 29.32
CA PRO A 253 -1.32 -7.05 29.47
C PRO A 253 -0.20 -6.06 29.84
N ARG A 254 0.65 -6.45 30.80
CA ARG A 254 1.78 -5.64 31.29
C ARG A 254 2.91 -5.51 30.27
N ARG A 255 2.90 -6.34 29.23
CA ARG A 255 3.90 -6.32 28.16
C ARG A 255 3.21 -6.23 26.81
N THR A 256 3.53 -5.18 26.06
CA THR A 256 3.06 -5.00 24.68
C THR A 256 3.89 -5.85 23.72
N LEU A 257 3.24 -6.48 22.75
CA LEU A 257 3.89 -7.22 21.68
C LEU A 257 3.77 -6.47 20.35
N PRO A 258 4.72 -6.65 19.42
CA PRO A 258 4.52 -6.20 18.05
C PRO A 258 3.30 -6.90 17.44
N ARG A 259 2.63 -6.24 16.49
CA ARG A 259 1.52 -6.87 15.75
C ARG A 259 2.03 -8.11 15.02
N PRO A 260 1.39 -9.28 15.19
CA PRO A 260 1.78 -10.48 14.47
C PRO A 260 1.49 -10.33 12.96
N PRO A 261 2.16 -11.11 12.11
CA PRO A 261 1.86 -11.12 10.68
C PRO A 261 0.38 -11.43 10.43
N ARG A 262 -0.23 -10.78 9.44
CA ARG A 262 -1.60 -11.08 8.99
C ARG A 262 -1.72 -12.53 8.53
N ALA A 263 -2.93 -13.09 8.64
CA ALA A 263 -3.21 -14.44 8.18
C ALA A 263 -2.96 -14.60 6.67
N VAL A 264 -2.61 -15.82 6.29
CA VAL A 264 -2.39 -16.24 4.90
C VAL A 264 -3.29 -17.42 4.57
N GLY A 265 -3.85 -17.43 3.36
CA GLY A 265 -4.76 -18.47 2.90
C GLY A 265 -6.08 -18.54 3.67
N GLU A 266 -6.87 -19.55 3.35
CA GLU A 266 -8.20 -19.74 3.90
C GLU A 266 -8.18 -20.48 5.24
N GLY A 267 -9.16 -20.16 6.09
CA GLY A 267 -9.38 -20.86 7.33
C GLY A 267 -8.18 -20.84 8.28
N PRO A 268 -7.99 -21.89 9.11
CA PRO A 268 -6.87 -21.97 10.06
C PRO A 268 -5.52 -22.22 9.36
N ALA A 269 -5.50 -22.73 8.13
CA ALA A 269 -4.30 -23.02 7.33
C ALA A 269 -3.09 -23.57 8.13
N PRO A 270 -3.23 -24.62 8.96
CA PRO A 270 -2.13 -25.12 9.77
C PRO A 270 -0.99 -25.67 8.90
N ARG A 271 0.25 -25.33 9.24
CA ARG A 271 1.45 -25.90 8.62
C ARG A 271 2.41 -26.36 9.71
N ILE A 272 2.69 -27.66 9.72
CA ILE A 272 3.62 -28.29 10.65
C ILE A 272 4.90 -28.63 9.88
N THR A 273 6.04 -28.13 10.36
CA THR A 273 7.35 -28.42 9.74
C THR A 273 8.34 -28.93 10.79
N ARG A 274 9.45 -29.54 10.36
CA ARG A 274 10.65 -29.64 11.20
C ARG A 274 11.10 -28.23 11.60
N ILE A 275 11.87 -28.11 12.69
CA ILE A 275 12.37 -26.81 13.15
C ILE A 275 13.38 -26.26 12.14
N PRO A 276 13.11 -25.12 11.46
CA PRO A 276 14.06 -24.51 10.54
C PRO A 276 15.33 -24.05 11.27
N ALA A 277 16.47 -24.00 10.58
CA ALA A 277 17.76 -23.67 11.21
C ALA A 277 17.76 -22.31 11.91
N GLY A 278 17.15 -21.28 11.30
CA GLY A 278 17.03 -19.96 11.93
C GLY A 278 16.16 -19.95 13.18
N VAL A 279 15.10 -20.77 13.21
CA VAL A 279 14.26 -20.94 14.40
C VAL A 279 15.01 -21.67 15.50
N TRP A 280 15.73 -22.74 15.15
CA TRP A 280 16.57 -23.49 16.10
C TRP A 280 17.61 -22.59 16.77
N ARG A 281 18.35 -21.80 15.99
CA ARG A 281 19.32 -20.83 16.54
C ARG A 281 18.68 -19.83 17.51
N SER A 282 17.44 -19.42 17.25
CA SER A 282 16.70 -18.53 18.15
C SER A 282 16.28 -19.23 19.44
N MET A 283 15.96 -20.52 19.39
CA MET A 283 15.55 -21.31 20.55
C MET A 283 16.70 -21.71 21.46
N THR A 284 17.88 -21.99 20.90
CA THR A 284 19.07 -22.43 21.65
C THR A 284 19.55 -21.35 22.61
N GLY A 285 19.79 -21.72 23.87
CA GLY A 285 20.08 -20.81 24.98
C GLY A 285 18.86 -20.06 25.52
N ARG A 286 17.64 -20.41 25.04
CA ARG A 286 16.37 -19.83 25.49
C ARG A 286 15.41 -20.94 25.87
N THR A 287 14.47 -21.30 24.99
CA THR A 287 13.53 -22.41 25.20
C THR A 287 14.18 -23.78 25.11
N TRP A 288 15.40 -23.88 24.56
CA TRP A 288 16.17 -25.12 24.47
C TRP A 288 17.62 -24.90 24.91
N HIS A 289 18.20 -25.85 25.62
CA HIS A 289 19.60 -25.88 26.01
C HIS A 289 20.08 -27.34 26.21
N ALA A 290 21.39 -27.54 26.42
CA ALA A 290 21.92 -28.85 26.75
C ALA A 290 21.25 -29.41 28.01
N GLY A 291 20.86 -30.69 27.98
CA GLY A 291 20.10 -31.34 29.04
C GLY A 291 18.58 -31.38 28.81
N CYS A 292 18.04 -30.65 27.84
CA CYS A 292 16.61 -30.73 27.52
C CYS A 292 16.19 -32.13 27.05
N PRO A 293 14.99 -32.62 27.45
CA PRO A 293 14.59 -34.00 27.19
C PRO A 293 14.21 -34.26 25.73
N VAL A 294 13.87 -33.21 24.99
CA VAL A 294 13.48 -33.31 23.58
C VAL A 294 14.48 -32.53 22.74
N GLY A 295 15.23 -33.26 21.90
CA GLY A 295 16.12 -32.67 20.91
C GLY A 295 15.36 -32.06 19.73
N ARG A 296 16.09 -31.36 18.85
CA ARG A 296 15.52 -30.69 17.67
C ARG A 296 14.63 -31.60 16.82
N GLU A 297 15.05 -32.85 16.60
CA GLU A 297 14.31 -33.83 15.78
C GLU A 297 12.97 -34.24 16.40
N GLY A 298 12.84 -34.15 17.72
CA GLY A 298 11.59 -34.40 18.44
C GLY A 298 10.63 -33.22 18.45
N LEU A 299 11.02 -32.06 17.93
CA LEU A 299 10.20 -30.84 17.93
C LEU A 299 9.69 -30.51 16.53
N ARG A 300 8.54 -29.85 16.47
CA ARG A 300 7.91 -29.33 15.26
C ARG A 300 7.49 -27.89 15.46
N LEU A 301 7.56 -27.12 14.39
CA LEU A 301 7.03 -25.76 14.33
C LEU A 301 5.65 -25.83 13.68
N LEU A 302 4.63 -25.47 14.44
CA LEU A 302 3.29 -25.20 13.94
C LEU A 302 3.18 -23.71 13.60
N ARG A 303 2.73 -23.42 12.39
CA ARG A 303 2.23 -22.10 12.00
C ARG A 303 0.74 -22.22 11.71
N ILE A 304 -0.08 -21.37 12.29
CA ILE A 304 -1.55 -21.46 12.16
C ILE A 304 -2.19 -20.08 12.20
N ASN A 305 -3.29 -19.89 11.47
CA ASN A 305 -4.09 -18.68 11.56
C ASN A 305 -4.97 -18.73 12.82
N HIS A 306 -5.14 -17.59 13.48
CA HIS A 306 -6.03 -17.42 14.63
C HIS A 306 -6.77 -16.08 14.53
N TRP A 307 -7.91 -15.97 15.20
CA TRP A 307 -8.61 -14.70 15.40
C TRP A 307 -7.93 -13.93 16.52
N GLY A 308 -7.56 -12.67 16.26
CA GLY A 308 -7.11 -11.73 17.28
C GLY A 308 -8.29 -11.15 18.07
N TYR A 309 -7.99 -10.51 19.20
CA TYR A 309 -9.01 -9.83 20.00
C TYR A 309 -9.54 -8.57 19.30
N ASP A 310 -8.79 -8.01 18.36
CA ASP A 310 -9.19 -6.90 17.49
C ASP A 310 -10.04 -7.35 16.29
N GLY A 311 -10.44 -8.62 16.22
CA GLY A 311 -11.29 -9.17 15.16
C GLY A 311 -10.56 -9.49 13.85
N TYR A 312 -9.25 -9.22 13.75
CA TYR A 312 -8.47 -9.58 12.56
C TYR A 312 -7.96 -11.03 12.62
N ARG A 313 -7.63 -11.58 11.46
CA ARG A 313 -6.91 -12.87 11.38
C ARG A 313 -5.41 -12.64 11.37
N TYR A 314 -4.71 -13.39 12.22
CA TYR A 314 -3.26 -13.34 12.34
C TYR A 314 -2.62 -14.71 12.17
N ARG A 315 -1.33 -14.72 11.85
CA ARG A 315 -0.51 -15.92 11.78
C ARG A 315 0.30 -16.07 13.08
N GLY A 316 0.03 -17.15 13.80
CA GLY A 316 0.76 -17.53 15.02
C GLY A 316 1.82 -18.60 14.77
N GLU A 317 2.78 -18.70 15.70
CA GLU A 317 3.81 -19.73 15.71
C GLU A 317 3.88 -20.44 17.08
N LEU A 318 3.97 -21.76 17.05
CA LEU A 318 4.07 -22.59 18.24
C LEU A 318 5.07 -23.73 18.00
N VAL A 319 5.92 -24.02 18.98
CA VAL A 319 6.82 -25.19 18.94
C VAL A 319 6.30 -26.22 19.93
N ALA A 320 6.16 -27.47 19.48
CA ALA A 320 5.67 -28.57 20.30
C ALA A 320 6.36 -29.89 19.91
N ALA A 321 6.19 -30.93 20.71
CA ALA A 321 6.69 -32.25 20.41
C ALA A 321 5.99 -32.85 19.18
N ALA A 322 6.75 -33.56 18.36
CA ALA A 322 6.28 -34.18 17.13
C ALA A 322 5.11 -35.15 17.37
N SER A 323 5.07 -35.81 18.53
CA SER A 323 4.04 -36.77 18.93
C SER A 323 2.66 -36.14 19.22
N VAL A 324 2.59 -34.84 19.49
CA VAL A 324 1.35 -34.19 19.95
C VAL A 324 1.02 -32.88 19.22
N VAL A 325 1.92 -32.34 18.39
CA VAL A 325 1.67 -31.12 17.61
C VAL A 325 0.42 -31.24 16.72
N GLY A 326 0.08 -32.44 16.26
CA GLY A 326 -1.17 -32.69 15.52
C GLY A 326 -2.43 -32.44 16.35
N GLN A 327 -2.42 -32.81 17.64
CA GLN A 327 -3.52 -32.58 18.58
C GLN A 327 -3.70 -31.08 18.84
N MET A 328 -2.60 -30.38 19.13
CA MET A 328 -2.61 -28.92 19.31
C MET A 328 -3.09 -28.20 18.04
N SER A 329 -2.60 -28.63 16.87
CA SER A 329 -3.03 -28.08 15.58
C SER A 329 -4.53 -28.27 15.36
N ALA A 330 -5.08 -29.45 15.67
CA ALA A 330 -6.50 -29.73 15.52
C ALA A 330 -7.36 -28.91 16.50
N ALA A 331 -6.96 -28.80 17.75
CA ALA A 331 -7.64 -27.99 18.77
C ALA A 331 -7.67 -26.51 18.41
N LEU A 332 -6.52 -25.93 18.03
CA LEU A 332 -6.43 -24.54 17.60
C LEU A 332 -7.20 -24.28 16.29
N SER A 333 -7.25 -25.27 15.38
CA SER A 333 -8.07 -25.18 14.16
C SER A 333 -9.56 -25.18 14.47
N GLU A 334 -10.01 -25.95 15.47
CA GLU A 334 -11.41 -25.92 15.90
C GLU A 334 -11.76 -24.62 16.63
N MET A 335 -10.88 -24.12 17.50
CA MET A 335 -11.03 -22.78 18.09
C MET A 335 -11.18 -21.69 17.01
N TYR A 336 -10.33 -21.72 15.98
CA TYR A 336 -10.41 -20.80 14.85
C TYR A 336 -11.78 -20.86 14.17
N ARG A 337 -12.29 -22.06 13.86
CA ARG A 337 -13.59 -22.24 13.21
C ARG A 337 -14.75 -21.80 14.09
N ALA A 338 -14.63 -21.96 15.41
CA ALA A 338 -15.59 -21.51 16.40
C ALA A 338 -15.52 -19.99 16.69
N GLY A 339 -14.63 -19.23 16.03
CA GLY A 339 -14.46 -17.80 16.28
C GLY A 339 -13.92 -17.50 17.69
N LEU A 340 -13.22 -18.45 18.32
CA LEU A 340 -12.62 -18.28 19.64
C LEU A 340 -11.22 -17.65 19.49
N PRO A 341 -11.02 -16.41 19.97
CA PRO A 341 -9.83 -15.67 19.64
C PRO A 341 -8.67 -15.99 20.59
N VAL A 342 -7.47 -15.82 20.04
CA VAL A 342 -6.20 -15.92 20.74
C VAL A 342 -5.56 -14.54 20.73
N ARG A 343 -5.14 -14.04 21.90
CA ARG A 343 -4.58 -12.69 22.03
C ARG A 343 -3.26 -12.55 21.27
N ALA A 344 -2.37 -13.51 21.47
CA ALA A 344 -1.07 -13.57 20.84
C ALA A 344 -0.58 -15.02 20.81
N MET A 345 0.20 -15.38 19.79
CA MET A 345 0.78 -16.71 19.63
C MET A 345 2.19 -16.58 19.04
N PHE A 346 3.11 -16.12 19.88
CA PHE A 346 4.54 -16.05 19.61
C PHE A 346 5.25 -17.22 20.27
N ARG A 347 6.30 -17.72 19.63
CA ARG A 347 7.17 -18.72 20.25
C ARG A 347 7.80 -18.16 21.54
N ALA A 348 7.88 -18.99 22.58
CA ALA A 348 8.40 -18.57 23.88
C ALA A 348 9.86 -18.06 23.82
N ASP A 349 10.67 -18.47 22.84
CA ASP A 349 12.06 -17.99 22.67
C ASP A 349 12.14 -16.47 22.42
N ARG A 350 11.05 -15.85 21.97
CA ARG A 350 10.98 -14.40 21.73
C ARG A 350 10.93 -13.56 23.01
N PHE A 351 10.76 -14.18 24.17
CA PHE A 351 10.67 -13.48 25.45
C PHE A 351 12.00 -13.36 26.19
N GLY A 352 13.06 -13.99 25.68
CA GLY A 352 14.41 -13.95 26.27
C GLY A 352 14.66 -15.09 27.25
N TRP A 353 15.87 -15.14 27.83
CA TRP A 353 16.27 -16.11 28.84
C TRP A 353 15.97 -15.60 30.24
N SER A 354 15.46 -16.47 31.12
CA SER A 354 15.29 -16.21 32.54
C SER A 354 16.29 -17.06 33.34
N PRO A 355 17.27 -16.44 34.02
CA PRO A 355 18.18 -17.15 34.92
C PRO A 355 17.45 -17.90 36.04
N ARG A 356 16.31 -17.35 36.52
CA ARG A 356 15.48 -17.97 37.56
C ARG A 356 14.83 -19.27 37.10
N LEU A 357 14.31 -19.29 35.87
CA LEU A 357 13.61 -20.48 35.32
C LEU A 357 14.58 -21.46 34.67
N ARG A 358 15.81 -21.00 34.36
CA ARG A 358 16.77 -21.69 33.50
C ARG A 358 16.13 -22.12 32.18
N GLY A 359 15.42 -21.20 31.55
CA GLY A 359 14.69 -21.39 30.30
C GLY A 359 14.20 -20.05 29.74
N ALA A 360 13.28 -20.07 28.78
CA ALA A 360 12.70 -18.82 28.30
C ALA A 360 11.84 -18.15 29.38
N ASP A 361 11.78 -16.81 29.36
CA ASP A 361 11.06 -16.00 30.35
C ASP A 361 9.53 -16.17 30.22
N ASP A 362 9.03 -17.13 30.98
CA ASP A 362 7.63 -17.53 31.04
C ASP A 362 6.74 -16.46 31.67
N TYR A 363 7.26 -15.73 32.68
CA TYR A 363 6.53 -14.62 33.29
C TYR A 363 6.33 -13.47 32.31
N ALA A 364 7.34 -13.18 31.48
CA ALA A 364 7.19 -12.22 30.41
C ALA A 364 6.20 -12.67 29.32
N SER A 365 6.19 -13.97 28.97
CA SER A 365 5.22 -14.57 28.05
C SER A 365 3.80 -14.43 28.59
N MET A 366 3.59 -14.79 29.86
CA MET A 366 2.30 -14.67 30.55
C MET A 366 1.85 -13.21 30.69
N ALA A 367 2.77 -12.30 31.06
CA ALA A 367 2.48 -10.87 31.20
C ALA A 367 2.08 -10.20 29.88
N ALA A 368 2.40 -10.81 28.73
CA ALA A 368 1.96 -10.39 27.41
C ALA A 368 0.64 -11.06 26.96
N GLY A 369 0.11 -12.00 27.74
CA GLY A 369 -1.06 -12.81 27.39
C GLY A 369 -0.81 -13.74 26.21
N ASN A 370 0.42 -14.21 26.06
CA ASN A 370 0.84 -15.06 24.95
C ASN A 370 0.33 -16.51 25.11
N THR A 371 0.06 -17.15 23.98
CA THR A 371 -0.23 -18.58 23.86
C THR A 371 1.05 -19.30 23.42
N SER A 372 1.47 -20.33 24.15
CA SER A 372 2.78 -21.00 23.96
C SER A 372 2.74 -22.48 24.32
N ALA A 373 3.76 -23.26 23.93
CA ALA A 373 3.84 -24.69 24.24
C ALA A 373 5.23 -25.13 24.72
N PHE A 374 6.24 -25.23 23.84
CA PHE A 374 7.55 -25.72 24.28
C PHE A 374 8.36 -24.64 25.00
N ASN A 375 8.76 -24.95 26.24
CA ASN A 375 9.76 -24.21 27.01
C ASN A 375 10.49 -25.19 27.94
N CYS A 376 11.72 -25.56 27.60
CA CYS A 376 12.56 -26.38 28.45
C CYS A 376 13.07 -25.54 29.63
N ARG A 377 12.36 -25.64 30.74
CA ARG A 377 12.66 -24.97 32.01
C ARG A 377 12.41 -25.90 33.19
N GLN A 378 12.93 -25.50 34.34
CA GLN A 378 12.56 -26.11 35.62
C GLN A 378 11.14 -25.69 36.03
N VAL A 379 10.50 -26.46 36.92
CA VAL A 379 9.24 -26.02 37.56
C VAL A 379 9.56 -24.85 38.50
N VAL A 380 8.63 -23.90 38.61
CA VAL A 380 8.82 -22.66 39.37
C VAL A 380 8.91 -22.95 40.85
N GLY A 381 10.10 -22.78 41.44
CA GLY A 381 10.30 -22.98 42.89
C GLY A 381 10.71 -24.41 43.27
N ARG A 382 10.86 -25.32 42.30
CA ARG A 382 11.41 -26.68 42.52
C ARG A 382 12.62 -26.96 41.62
N PRO A 383 13.84 -26.54 42.03
CA PRO A 383 15.05 -26.84 41.30
C PRO A 383 15.22 -28.35 41.06
N GLY A 384 15.52 -28.74 39.81
CA GLY A 384 15.71 -30.15 39.42
C GLY A 384 14.46 -30.86 38.90
N VAL A 385 13.25 -30.35 39.17
CA VAL A 385 12.01 -30.86 38.57
C VAL A 385 11.77 -30.17 37.22
N ARG A 386 11.46 -30.95 36.17
CA ARG A 386 11.23 -30.41 34.82
C ARG A 386 9.77 -30.05 34.62
N SER A 387 9.51 -28.87 34.04
CA SER A 387 8.17 -28.46 33.64
C SER A 387 7.58 -29.42 32.58
N PRO A 388 6.27 -29.68 32.60
CA PRO A 388 5.57 -30.36 31.50
C PRO A 388 5.86 -29.74 30.11
N HIS A 389 6.04 -28.41 30.06
CA HIS A 389 6.46 -27.67 28.86
C HIS A 389 7.80 -28.12 28.29
N ALA A 390 8.71 -28.66 29.13
CA ALA A 390 10.01 -29.13 28.69
C ALA A 390 9.92 -30.35 27.77
N TRP A 391 8.82 -31.09 27.82
CA TRP A 391 8.53 -32.22 26.94
C TRP A 391 7.77 -31.81 25.67
N GLY A 392 7.43 -30.53 25.52
CA GLY A 392 6.69 -30.01 24.36
C GLY A 392 5.26 -30.53 24.26
N ARG A 393 4.67 -31.01 25.37
CA ARG A 393 3.31 -31.56 25.41
C ARG A 393 2.25 -30.63 26.00
N SER A 394 2.69 -29.54 26.61
CA SER A 394 1.79 -28.57 27.24
C SER A 394 1.47 -27.43 26.30
N LEU A 395 0.29 -26.83 26.46
CA LEU A 395 -0.21 -25.69 25.70
C LEU A 395 -0.86 -24.72 26.67
N ASP A 396 -0.34 -23.49 26.72
CA ASP A 396 -0.94 -22.39 27.46
C ASP A 396 -1.69 -21.48 26.51
N ILE A 397 -2.90 -21.07 26.88
CA ILE A 397 -3.76 -20.24 26.03
C ILE A 397 -4.20 -18.99 26.78
N ASN A 398 -4.03 -17.83 26.14
CA ASN A 398 -4.50 -16.52 26.64
C ASN A 398 -4.17 -16.32 28.12
N THR A 399 -2.89 -16.47 28.46
CA THR A 399 -2.33 -16.51 29.82
C THR A 399 -2.68 -15.28 30.68
N TRP A 400 -2.99 -14.13 30.06
CA TRP A 400 -3.42 -12.94 30.79
C TRP A 400 -4.83 -13.08 31.38
N GLU A 401 -5.75 -13.65 30.59
CA GLU A 401 -7.14 -13.89 30.97
C GLU A 401 -7.32 -15.16 31.81
N ASN A 402 -6.33 -16.06 31.79
CA ASN A 402 -6.38 -17.37 32.43
C ASN A 402 -5.15 -17.53 33.34
N PRO A 403 -5.22 -16.96 34.56
CA PRO A 403 -4.07 -16.91 35.45
C PRO A 403 -3.73 -18.28 36.05
N TYR A 404 -2.48 -18.37 36.47
CA TYR A 404 -1.88 -19.47 37.22
C TYR A 404 -1.62 -19.04 38.67
N ARG A 405 -1.92 -19.92 39.63
CA ARG A 405 -1.60 -19.75 41.04
C ARG A 405 -0.21 -20.34 41.32
N SER A 406 0.79 -19.47 41.43
CA SER A 406 2.12 -19.84 41.90
C SER A 406 2.22 -19.77 43.43
N SER A 407 3.28 -20.34 44.00
CA SER A 407 3.71 -20.11 45.39
C SER A 407 3.80 -18.64 45.83
N HIS A 408 3.95 -17.69 44.90
CA HIS A 408 4.06 -16.26 45.18
C HIS A 408 2.77 -15.48 44.87
N GLY A 409 1.68 -16.19 44.57
CA GLY A 409 0.39 -15.62 44.21
C GLY A 409 -0.01 -15.82 42.75
N LEU A 410 -1.11 -15.17 42.36
CA LEU A 410 -1.70 -15.27 41.02
C LEU A 410 -0.88 -14.49 39.99
N VAL A 411 -0.45 -15.18 38.95
CA VAL A 411 0.28 -14.63 37.81
C VAL A 411 -0.51 -14.88 36.51
N PRO A 412 -0.46 -13.96 35.53
CA PRO A 412 0.19 -12.66 35.57
C PRO A 412 -0.65 -11.59 36.29
N ASN A 413 -1.87 -11.89 36.75
CA ASN A 413 -2.69 -10.96 37.52
C ASN A 413 -3.75 -11.72 38.34
N SER A 414 -4.29 -11.09 39.38
CA SER A 414 -5.38 -11.64 40.20
C SER A 414 -6.78 -11.26 39.70
N TRP A 415 -6.90 -10.21 38.88
CA TRP A 415 -8.19 -9.67 38.45
C TRP A 415 -9.03 -10.72 37.71
N TRP A 416 -8.40 -11.53 36.86
CA TRP A 416 -9.11 -12.56 36.11
C TRP A 416 -9.50 -13.78 36.95
N ALA A 417 -8.91 -14.04 38.12
CA ALA A 417 -9.06 -15.33 38.82
C ALA A 417 -10.53 -15.72 39.10
N SER A 418 -11.41 -14.78 39.45
CA SER A 418 -12.83 -15.02 39.67
C SER A 418 -13.74 -14.65 38.49
N ARG A 419 -13.17 -14.23 37.37
CA ARG A 419 -13.92 -13.69 36.21
C ARG A 419 -13.82 -14.64 35.02
N SER A 420 -14.94 -14.80 34.31
CA SER A 420 -15.01 -15.59 33.08
C SER A 420 -15.48 -14.73 31.92
N HIS A 421 -15.24 -15.19 30.70
CA HIS A 421 -15.69 -14.59 29.47
C HIS A 421 -15.92 -15.70 28.45
N PRO A 422 -17.09 -15.77 27.79
CA PRO A 422 -17.53 -16.92 27.00
C PRO A 422 -16.57 -17.32 25.86
N ARG A 423 -15.72 -16.39 25.42
CA ARG A 423 -14.76 -16.62 24.33
C ARG A 423 -13.30 -16.73 24.77
N VAL A 424 -12.91 -16.20 25.94
CA VAL A 424 -11.47 -15.99 26.25
C VAL A 424 -11.03 -16.33 27.67
N ALA A 425 -11.94 -16.46 28.64
CA ALA A 425 -11.57 -16.69 30.04
C ALA A 425 -12.49 -17.76 30.66
N TRP A 426 -11.92 -18.88 31.11
CA TRP A 426 -12.70 -20.04 31.55
C TRP A 426 -12.44 -20.43 33.00
N ARG A 427 -13.52 -20.76 33.73
CA ARG A 427 -13.47 -21.21 35.13
C ARG A 427 -14.19 -22.53 35.35
N SER A 428 -14.53 -23.24 34.26
CA SER A 428 -15.25 -24.50 34.28
C SER A 428 -14.88 -25.36 33.08
N SER A 429 -14.91 -26.68 33.26
CA SER A 429 -14.69 -27.67 32.19
C SER A 429 -15.76 -27.68 31.10
N SER A 430 -16.90 -27.04 31.37
CA SER A 430 -17.99 -26.82 30.39
C SER A 430 -17.69 -25.71 29.38
N HIS A 431 -16.69 -24.85 29.64
CA HIS A 431 -16.36 -23.75 28.74
C HIS A 431 -15.91 -24.27 27.38
N GLN A 432 -16.31 -23.59 26.29
CA GLN A 432 -16.12 -24.07 24.93
C GLN A 432 -14.65 -24.37 24.59
N VAL A 433 -13.71 -23.50 24.99
CA VAL A 433 -12.26 -23.73 24.84
C VAL A 433 -11.82 -25.03 25.52
N VAL A 434 -12.20 -25.24 26.78
CA VAL A 434 -11.82 -26.44 27.54
C VAL A 434 -12.42 -27.70 26.92
N ALA A 435 -13.68 -27.63 26.46
CA ALA A 435 -14.34 -28.71 25.77
C ALA A 435 -13.65 -29.07 24.43
N ILE A 436 -13.21 -28.06 23.65
CA ILE A 436 -12.42 -28.26 22.43
C ILE A 436 -11.09 -28.94 22.75
N MET A 437 -10.35 -28.43 23.72
CA MET A 437 -9.07 -29.02 24.15
C MET A 437 -9.25 -30.51 24.49
N ARG A 438 -10.26 -30.82 25.31
CA ARG A 438 -10.58 -32.21 25.69
C ARG A 438 -10.92 -33.08 24.49
N ARG A 439 -11.73 -32.61 23.54
CA ARG A 439 -12.05 -33.36 22.30
C ARG A 439 -10.79 -33.73 21.51
N HIS A 440 -9.77 -32.88 21.56
CA HIS A 440 -8.52 -33.10 20.83
C HIS A 440 -7.44 -33.83 21.63
N GLY A 441 -7.73 -34.28 22.85
CA GLY A 441 -6.78 -35.04 23.67
C GLY A 441 -5.91 -34.17 24.59
N LEU A 442 -6.24 -32.89 24.74
CA LEU A 442 -5.60 -31.98 25.68
C LEU A 442 -6.41 -31.90 26.97
N ARG A 443 -5.85 -32.38 28.09
CA ARG A 443 -6.47 -32.35 29.41
C ARG A 443 -6.27 -30.98 30.04
N TRP A 444 -7.30 -30.45 30.68
CA TRP A 444 -7.19 -29.27 31.55
C TRP A 444 -6.71 -29.71 32.93
N THR A 445 -5.41 -30.00 33.02
CA THR A 445 -4.79 -30.80 34.08
C THR A 445 -4.98 -30.22 35.48
N TYR A 446 -4.88 -28.90 35.61
CA TYR A 446 -4.82 -28.21 36.90
C TYR A 446 -6.06 -27.35 37.20
N GLY A 447 -7.09 -27.42 36.34
CA GLY A 447 -8.32 -26.66 36.52
C GLY A 447 -8.07 -25.16 36.73
N THR A 448 -8.74 -24.57 37.70
CA THR A 448 -8.59 -23.14 38.01
C THR A 448 -7.29 -22.78 38.74
N ALA A 449 -6.51 -23.76 39.22
CA ALA A 449 -5.21 -23.50 39.82
C ALA A 449 -4.18 -23.08 38.75
N ASP A 450 -4.28 -23.65 37.55
CA ASP A 450 -3.56 -23.20 36.37
C ASP A 450 -4.50 -23.13 35.17
N SER A 451 -5.23 -22.02 35.08
CA SER A 451 -6.34 -21.93 34.12
C SER A 451 -5.85 -22.01 32.68
N HIS A 452 -4.67 -21.49 32.34
CA HIS A 452 -4.23 -21.47 30.94
C HIS A 452 -3.71 -22.82 30.44
N HIS A 453 -3.32 -23.72 31.34
CA HIS A 453 -2.49 -24.89 31.03
C HIS A 453 -3.30 -26.10 30.57
N PHE A 454 -2.90 -26.69 29.45
CA PHE A 454 -3.44 -27.95 28.96
C PHE A 454 -2.32 -28.94 28.60
N ASP A 455 -2.47 -30.21 28.97
CA ASP A 455 -1.51 -31.26 28.58
C ASP A 455 -2.08 -32.19 27.51
N ALA A 456 -1.38 -32.28 26.39
CA ALA A 456 -1.68 -33.27 25.36
C ALA A 456 -1.30 -34.68 25.82
N VAL A 457 -2.27 -35.58 25.78
CA VAL A 457 -2.06 -37.02 26.03
C VAL A 457 -1.89 -37.71 24.67
N PRO A 458 -0.75 -38.36 24.38
CA PRO A 458 -0.58 -39.09 23.13
C PRO A 458 -1.70 -40.12 22.92
N ARG A 459 -2.32 -40.13 21.73
CA ARG A 459 -3.30 -41.15 21.37
C ARG A 459 -2.57 -42.45 21.03
N GLY A 460 -2.48 -43.37 22.01
CA GLY A 460 -1.91 -44.73 21.94
C GLY A 460 -0.48 -44.82 22.51
N ALA A 461 -0.24 -45.22 23.77
CA ALA A 461 -0.43 -46.56 24.34
C ALA A 461 -1.87 -47.07 24.42
N GLY A 462 -2.34 -47.71 23.34
CA GLY A 462 -3.51 -48.58 23.40
C GLY A 462 -3.08 -49.94 23.91
N ARG A 463 -3.86 -50.53 24.83
CA ARG A 463 -3.72 -51.94 25.24
C ARG A 463 -3.82 -52.82 23.99
N GLY A 464 -2.68 -53.32 23.51
CA GLY A 464 -2.64 -54.39 22.51
C GLY A 464 -3.12 -55.69 23.15
N THR A 465 -4.22 -56.23 22.65
CA THR A 465 -4.61 -57.62 22.82
C THR A 465 -4.29 -58.35 21.51
N GLY A 466 -3.48 -59.41 21.58
CA GLY A 466 -3.33 -60.44 20.55
C GLY A 466 -2.12 -60.32 19.60
N PRO A 467 -1.55 -61.44 19.12
CA PRO A 467 -0.10 -61.63 19.02
C PRO A 467 0.45 -61.69 17.59
N GLY A 468 1.75 -61.38 17.48
CA GLY A 468 2.61 -61.79 16.36
C GLY A 468 2.81 -60.72 15.29
N ASP A 469 3.91 -59.97 15.40
CA ASP A 469 4.84 -59.82 14.27
C ASP A 469 6.19 -59.28 14.75
N GLN A 470 7.26 -59.80 14.17
CA GLN A 470 8.63 -59.52 14.56
C GLN A 470 9.17 -58.24 13.90
N GLY A 471 9.99 -57.49 14.65
CA GLY A 471 11.17 -56.86 14.07
C GLY A 471 11.10 -55.40 13.63
N HIS A 472 10.74 -54.47 14.53
CA HIS A 472 11.29 -53.10 14.49
C HIS A 472 11.54 -52.59 15.92
N THR A 473 12.82 -52.44 16.28
CA THR A 473 13.25 -51.87 17.56
C THR A 473 12.97 -50.36 17.58
N HIS A 474 11.76 -49.98 17.95
CA HIS A 474 11.51 -48.66 18.53
C HIS A 474 12.08 -48.66 19.94
N GLY A 475 12.97 -47.69 20.24
CA GLY A 475 13.45 -47.45 21.60
C GLY A 475 12.28 -47.27 22.58
N PRO A 476 12.49 -47.54 23.88
CA PRO A 476 11.41 -47.56 24.86
C PRO A 476 10.64 -46.24 24.83
N ALA A 477 9.32 -46.34 24.81
CA ALA A 477 8.44 -45.18 24.99
C ALA A 477 8.89 -44.42 26.25
N PRO A 478 8.98 -43.07 26.21
CA PRO A 478 9.35 -42.31 27.38
C PRO A 478 8.34 -42.62 28.50
N VAL A 479 8.87 -43.15 29.60
CA VAL A 479 8.11 -43.40 30.84
C VAL A 479 7.36 -42.12 31.19
N LEU A 480 6.03 -42.20 31.27
CA LEU A 480 5.21 -41.09 31.73
C LEU A 480 5.69 -40.73 33.15
N PRO A 481 5.93 -39.44 33.48
CA PRO A 481 6.07 -39.08 34.88
C PRO A 481 4.77 -39.46 35.61
N PRO A 482 4.83 -39.80 36.90
CA PRO A 482 3.63 -40.07 37.68
C PRO A 482 2.66 -38.88 37.53
N GLU A 483 1.39 -39.17 37.23
CA GLU A 483 0.32 -38.17 37.37
C GLU A 483 0.44 -37.61 38.79
N CYS A 484 0.70 -36.30 38.92
CA CYS A 484 0.72 -35.67 40.24
C CYS A 484 -0.69 -35.75 40.80
N ALA A 485 -0.90 -36.65 41.76
CA ALA A 485 -2.17 -36.89 42.43
C ALA A 485 -2.52 -35.79 43.47
N THR A 486 -1.93 -34.59 43.38
CA THR A 486 -2.19 -33.49 44.31
C THR A 486 -2.44 -32.17 43.57
N GLU A 487 -3.46 -31.43 44.03
CA GLU A 487 -4.05 -30.21 43.44
C GLU A 487 -3.10 -29.00 43.29
N VAL A 488 -1.81 -29.13 43.58
CA VAL A 488 -0.84 -28.03 43.44
C VAL A 488 0.51 -28.59 43.00
N CYS A 489 0.84 -28.39 41.72
CA CYS A 489 2.16 -28.64 41.17
C CYS A 489 2.97 -27.33 41.15
N ASP A 490 3.57 -26.97 42.29
CA ASP A 490 4.75 -26.07 42.32
C ASP A 490 5.98 -26.74 41.70
#